data_AF-A0A0C1MPP0-F1
#
_entry.id   AF-A0A0C1MPP0-F1
#
_cell.length_a   1.000
_cell.length_b   1.000
_cell.length_c   1.000
_cell.angle_alpha   90.00
_cell.angle_beta   90.00
_cell.angle_gamma   90.00
#
_symmetry.space_group_name_H-M   'P 1'
#
loop_
_entity.id
_entity.type
_entity.pdbx_description
1 polymer ?
#
loop_
_entity_poly.entity_id
_entity_poly.type
_entity_poly.pdbx_seq_one_letter_code
_entity_poly.pdbx_strand_id
1 'polypeptide(L)'
;MNELTNVGPSTQTSLDIVNSTSLTGELNKLSGAGKAYQSVSQSTAIAIQDATDNLRNINTMATTAMGVAISQMLATGKVDDYAGIIEAANKMVENGTKNFGEVGSSASNLLDKFPSGGS
;
A
#
# COMPACT_ATOMS: atom_id res chain seq x y z
N MET A 1 -50.88 12.00 -22.93
CA MET A 1 -50.22 11.52 -21.70
C MET A 1 -50.31 10.00 -21.68
N ASN A 2 -49.30 9.31 -21.14
CA ASN A 2 -49.11 7.85 -21.04
C ASN A 2 -48.46 7.12 -22.22
N GLU A 3 -47.15 7.32 -22.40
CA GLU A 3 -46.26 6.23 -22.84
C GLU A 3 -45.12 5.94 -21.83
N LEU A 4 -45.04 6.68 -20.71
CA LEU A 4 -43.99 6.53 -19.70
C LEU A 4 -44.19 5.33 -18.75
N THR A 5 -45.27 4.56 -18.89
CA THR A 5 -45.68 3.53 -17.91
C THR A 5 -45.75 2.11 -18.45
N ASN A 6 -45.51 1.88 -19.75
CA ASN A 6 -45.59 0.53 -20.32
C ASN A 6 -44.21 0.03 -20.74
N VAL A 7 -43.38 -0.28 -19.75
CA VAL A 7 -42.10 -0.96 -19.96
C VAL A 7 -42.34 -2.46 -20.11
N GLY A 8 -41.57 -3.13 -20.97
CA GLY A 8 -41.70 -4.58 -21.19
C GLY A 8 -41.50 -5.42 -19.91
N PRO A 9 -41.95 -6.69 -19.89
CA PRO A 9 -41.92 -7.53 -18.68
C PRO A 9 -40.52 -7.70 -18.04
N SER A 10 -39.49 -7.81 -18.88
CA SER A 10 -38.08 -7.89 -18.43
C SER A 10 -37.58 -6.60 -17.79
N THR A 11 -37.96 -5.45 -18.34
CA THR A 11 -37.60 -4.14 -17.78
C THR A 11 -38.34 -3.83 -16.49
N GLN A 12 -39.62 -4.23 -16.36
CA GLN A 12 -40.36 -4.11 -15.11
C GLN A 12 -39.71 -4.93 -13.99
N THR A 13 -39.32 -6.17 -14.31
CA THR A 13 -38.62 -7.06 -13.36
C THR A 13 -37.31 -6.44 -12.87
N SER A 14 -36.50 -5.88 -13.76
CA SER A 14 -35.25 -5.19 -13.39
C SER A 14 -35.49 -3.95 -12.51
N LEU A 15 -36.54 -3.17 -12.78
CA LEU A 15 -36.90 -2.01 -11.98
C LEU A 15 -37.38 -2.40 -10.58
N ASP A 16 -38.18 -3.47 -10.47
CA ASP A 16 -38.65 -3.98 -9.19
C ASP A 16 -37.49 -4.52 -8.35
N ILE A 17 -36.53 -5.21 -8.98
CA ILE A 17 -35.27 -5.63 -8.33
C ILE A 17 -34.53 -4.39 -7.84
N VAL A 18 -34.19 -3.44 -8.70
CA VAL A 18 -33.44 -2.23 -8.31
C VAL A 18 -34.14 -1.44 -7.19
N ASN A 19 -35.47 -1.29 -7.27
CA ASN A 19 -36.26 -0.61 -6.25
C ASN A 19 -36.19 -1.36 -4.91
N SER A 20 -36.39 -2.69 -4.93
CA SER A 20 -36.29 -3.51 -3.72
C SER A 20 -34.88 -3.47 -3.11
N THR A 21 -33.81 -3.58 -3.91
CA THR A 21 -32.41 -3.54 -3.42
C THR A 21 -31.99 -2.16 -2.93
N SER A 22 -32.64 -1.10 -3.45
CA SER A 22 -32.44 0.28 -2.98
C SER A 22 -33.09 0.49 -1.61
N LEU A 23 -34.33 0.01 -1.44
CA LEU A 23 -35.09 0.10 -0.18
C LEU A 23 -34.46 -0.72 0.95
N THR A 24 -33.77 -1.82 0.65
CA THR A 24 -33.03 -2.63 1.64
C THR A 24 -31.66 -2.02 2.01
N GLY A 25 -31.22 -0.96 1.32
CA GLY A 25 -29.93 -0.31 1.52
C GLY A 25 -28.72 -1.13 1.05
N GLU A 26 -28.96 -2.26 0.37
CA GLU A 26 -27.93 -3.19 -0.07
C GLU A 26 -27.07 -2.61 -1.20
N LEU A 27 -27.68 -1.83 -2.11
CA LEU A 27 -26.96 -1.01 -3.10
C LEU A 27 -25.98 -0.02 -2.45
N ASN A 28 -26.39 0.62 -1.34
CA ASN A 28 -25.54 1.57 -0.62
C ASN A 28 -24.39 0.86 0.11
N LYS A 29 -24.62 -0.33 0.66
CA LYS A 29 -23.58 -1.15 1.29
C LYS A 29 -22.55 -1.61 0.27
N LEU A 30 -22.97 -2.08 -0.90
CA LEU A 30 -22.07 -2.51 -1.97
C LEU A 30 -21.25 -1.35 -2.53
N SER A 31 -21.90 -0.21 -2.79
CA SER A 31 -21.22 1.02 -3.23
C SER A 31 -20.21 1.52 -2.18
N GLY A 32 -20.61 1.52 -0.90
CA GLY A 32 -19.75 1.88 0.22
C GLY A 32 -18.54 0.94 0.37
N ALA A 33 -18.75 -0.36 0.24
CA ALA A 33 -17.70 -1.38 0.24
C ALA A 33 -16.67 -1.15 -0.88
N GLY A 34 -17.13 -0.94 -2.12
CA GLY A 34 -16.24 -0.67 -3.25
C GLY A 34 -15.42 0.62 -3.07
N LYS A 35 -16.04 1.68 -2.55
CA LYS A 35 -15.34 2.93 -2.22
C LYS A 35 -14.30 2.73 -1.11
N ALA A 36 -14.66 1.99 -0.06
CA ALA A 36 -13.75 1.69 1.04
C ALA A 36 -12.54 0.87 0.54
N TYR A 37 -12.78 -0.15 -0.29
CA TYR A 37 -11.71 -0.93 -0.93
C TYR A 37 -10.79 -0.05 -1.76
N GLN A 38 -11.34 0.85 -2.59
CA GLN A 38 -10.55 1.78 -3.40
C GLN A 38 -9.70 2.72 -2.52
N SER A 39 -10.28 3.32 -1.48
CA SER A 39 -9.56 4.20 -0.56
C SER A 39 -8.44 3.47 0.17
N VAL A 40 -8.71 2.27 0.68
CA VAL A 40 -7.71 1.45 1.37
C VAL A 40 -6.61 1.00 0.41
N SER A 41 -6.97 0.64 -0.82
CA SER A 41 -5.99 0.30 -1.87
C SER A 41 -5.05 1.45 -2.17
N GLN A 42 -5.60 2.67 -2.28
CA GLN A 42 -4.80 3.86 -2.53
C GLN A 42 -3.88 4.18 -1.35
N SER A 43 -4.40 4.21 -0.12
CA SER A 43 -3.60 4.45 1.08
C SER A 43 -2.51 3.40 1.26
N THR A 44 -2.82 2.14 0.96
CA THR A 44 -1.87 1.03 0.97
C THR A 44 -0.75 1.24 -0.06
N ALA A 45 -1.10 1.61 -1.29
CA ALA A 45 -0.12 1.89 -2.34
C ALA A 45 0.80 3.06 -1.95
N ILE A 46 0.27 4.11 -1.33
CA ILE A 46 1.06 5.24 -0.81
C ILE A 46 2.01 4.77 0.30
N ALA A 47 1.54 3.99 1.27
CA ALA A 47 2.39 3.48 2.35
C ALA A 47 3.55 2.62 1.82
N ILE A 48 3.31 1.79 0.80
CA ILE A 48 4.36 1.00 0.15
C ILE A 48 5.36 1.90 -0.59
N GLN A 49 4.89 2.95 -1.26
CA GLN A 49 5.75 3.93 -1.92
C GLN A 49 6.63 4.66 -0.90
N ASP A 50 6.05 5.17 0.19
CA ASP A 50 6.78 5.84 1.27
C ASP A 50 7.85 4.93 1.88
N ALA A 51 7.52 3.65 2.13
CA ALA A 51 8.46 2.67 2.63
C ALA A 51 9.58 2.35 1.62
N THR A 52 9.26 2.30 0.32
CA THR A 52 10.24 2.13 -0.76
C THR A 52 11.22 3.31 -0.80
N ASP A 53 10.69 4.53 -0.72
CA ASP A 53 11.48 5.75 -0.75
C ASP A 53 12.36 5.88 0.50
N ASN A 54 11.83 5.51 1.67
CA ASN A 54 12.61 5.43 2.90
C ASN A 54 13.78 4.44 2.76
N LEU A 55 13.54 3.22 2.25
CA LEU A 55 14.58 2.23 2.00
C LEU A 55 15.64 2.74 1.02
N ARG A 56 15.22 3.43 -0.05
CA ARG A 56 16.16 4.05 -1.00
C ARG A 56 17.05 5.09 -0.31
N ASN A 57 16.47 5.97 0.50
CA ASN A 57 17.21 6.99 1.25
C ASN A 57 18.21 6.37 2.23
N ILE A 58 17.79 5.34 2.97
CA ILE A 58 18.65 4.56 3.86
C ILE A 58 19.84 3.96 3.08
N ASN A 59 19.58 3.32 1.94
CA ASN A 59 20.65 2.72 1.12
C ASN A 59 21.66 3.76 0.64
N THR A 60 21.19 4.94 0.20
CA THR A 60 22.08 6.04 -0.19
C THR A 60 22.94 6.53 0.97
N MET A 61 22.34 6.75 2.14
CA MET A 61 23.07 7.18 3.35
C MET A 61 24.09 6.14 3.79
N ALA A 62 23.69 4.87 3.89
CA ALA A 62 24.54 3.77 4.31
C ALA A 62 25.72 3.58 3.35
N THR A 63 25.48 3.57 2.04
CA THR A 63 26.54 3.44 1.03
C THR A 63 27.52 4.61 1.08
N THR A 64 27.02 5.83 1.27
CA THR A 64 27.87 7.02 1.40
C THR A 64 28.74 6.94 2.65
N ALA A 65 28.16 6.57 3.80
CA ALA A 65 28.89 6.41 5.05
C ALA A 65 29.97 5.31 4.94
N MET A 66 29.64 4.17 4.34
CA MET A 66 30.60 3.10 4.07
C MET A 66 31.73 3.57 3.15
N GLY A 67 31.41 4.29 2.06
CA GLY A 67 32.41 4.80 1.13
C GLY A 67 33.41 5.76 1.81
N VAL A 68 32.92 6.66 2.68
CA VAL A 68 33.78 7.56 3.46
C VAL A 68 34.63 6.77 4.47
N ALA A 69 34.03 5.82 5.19
CA ALA A 69 34.76 5.00 6.16
C ALA A 69 35.90 4.22 5.49
N ILE A 70 35.62 3.54 4.36
CA ILE A 70 36.62 2.81 3.58
C ILE A 70 37.72 3.74 3.08
N SER A 71 37.36 4.93 2.60
CA SER A 71 38.34 5.94 2.15
C SER A 71 39.31 6.32 3.27
N GLN A 72 38.79 6.50 4.49
CA GLN A 72 39.60 6.84 5.66
C GLN A 72 40.47 5.66 6.14
N MET A 73 39.95 4.43 6.09
CA MET A 73 40.75 3.23 6.36
C MET A 73 41.95 3.15 5.41
N LEU A 74 41.74 3.34 4.11
CA LEU A 74 42.80 3.31 3.09
C LEU A 74 43.81 4.44 3.27
N ALA A 75 43.33 5.66 3.59
CA ALA A 75 44.19 6.82 3.75
C ALA A 75 45.07 6.79 5.01
N THR A 76 44.57 6.17 6.10
CA THR A 76 45.22 6.22 7.42
C THR A 76 45.82 4.90 7.87
N GLY A 77 45.41 3.77 7.26
CA GLY A 77 45.75 2.42 7.71
C GLY A 77 45.03 1.97 8.98
N LYS A 78 44.16 2.81 9.58
CA LYS A 78 43.49 2.53 10.85
C LYS A 78 42.16 1.82 10.64
N VAL A 79 42.20 0.54 10.28
CA VAL A 79 41.00 -0.23 9.95
C VAL A 79 40.01 -0.29 11.13
N ASP A 80 40.51 -0.59 12.34
CA ASP A 80 39.64 -0.82 13.50
C ASP A 80 38.86 0.44 13.92
N ASP A 81 39.43 1.64 13.71
CA ASP A 81 38.81 2.92 14.06
C ASP A 81 37.54 3.21 13.24
N TYR A 82 37.42 2.63 12.03
CA TYR A 82 36.31 2.90 11.10
C TYR A 82 35.38 1.69 10.90
N ALA A 83 35.74 0.50 11.37
CA ALA A 83 34.98 -0.73 11.14
C ALA A 83 33.54 -0.64 11.68
N GLY A 84 33.35 0.01 12.83
CA GLY A 84 32.02 0.20 13.43
C GLY A 84 31.06 1.05 12.58
N ILE A 85 31.57 1.94 11.72
CA ILE A 85 30.72 2.73 10.81
C ILE A 85 30.14 1.82 9.72
N ILE A 86 30.94 0.89 9.21
CA ILE A 86 30.50 -0.07 8.19
C ILE A 86 29.44 -1.02 8.77
N GLU A 87 29.67 -1.51 9.99
CA GLU A 87 28.68 -2.33 10.69
C GLU A 87 27.36 -1.59 10.92
N ALA A 88 27.42 -0.34 11.41
CA ALA A 88 26.24 0.48 11.62
C ALA A 88 25.47 0.76 10.31
N ALA A 89 26.20 1.03 9.21
CA ALA A 89 25.60 1.24 7.90
C ALA A 89 24.89 -0.03 7.37
N ASN A 90 25.51 -1.21 7.50
CA ASN A 90 24.87 -2.49 7.14
C ASN A 90 23.61 -2.74 7.96
N LYS A 91 23.65 -2.48 9.27
CA LYS A 91 22.49 -2.63 10.15
C LYS A 91 21.37 -1.66 9.80
N MET A 92 21.69 -0.46 9.33
CA MET A 92 20.71 0.50 8.85
C MET A 92 19.95 -0.05 7.63
N VAL A 93 20.67 -0.65 6.67
CA VAL A 93 20.08 -1.30 5.49
C VAL A 93 19.20 -2.47 5.89
N GLU A 94 19.68 -3.36 6.77
CA GLU A 94 18.91 -4.50 7.27
C GLU A 94 17.60 -4.07 7.93
N ASN A 95 17.65 -3.08 8.83
CA ASN A 95 16.47 -2.53 9.48
C ASN A 95 15.52 -1.88 8.47
N GLY A 96 16.05 -1.16 7.49
CA GLY A 96 15.25 -0.56 6.41
C GLY A 96 14.51 -1.61 5.58
N THR A 97 15.20 -2.70 5.19
CA THR A 97 14.60 -3.81 4.46
C THR A 97 13.51 -4.51 5.29
N LYS A 98 13.76 -4.72 6.57
CA LYS A 98 12.78 -5.30 7.49
C LYS A 98 11.53 -4.43 7.59
N ASN A 99 11.70 -3.12 7.80
CA ASN A 99 10.57 -2.17 7.86
C ASN A 99 9.76 -2.18 6.55
N PHE A 100 10.43 -2.12 5.40
CA PHE A 100 9.75 -2.23 4.10
C PHE A 100 8.91 -3.51 3.97
N GLY A 101 9.45 -4.66 4.40
CA GLY A 101 8.72 -5.93 4.43
C GLY A 101 7.51 -5.91 5.38
N GLU A 102 7.66 -5.34 6.58
CA GLU A 102 6.58 -5.20 7.56
C GLU A 102 5.43 -4.31 7.04
N VAL A 103 5.77 -3.19 6.40
CA VAL A 103 4.78 -2.32 5.75
C VAL A 103 4.08 -3.07 4.61
N GLY A 104 4.81 -3.76 3.74
CA GLY A 104 4.24 -4.54 2.64
C GLY A 104 3.29 -5.65 3.11
N SER A 105 3.65 -6.37 4.18
CA SER A 105 2.77 -7.39 4.76
C SER A 105 1.53 -6.78 5.41
N SER A 106 1.68 -5.69 6.17
CA SER A 106 0.57 -5.00 6.81
C SER A 106 -0.42 -4.41 5.78
N ALA A 107 0.11 -3.87 4.69
CA ALA A 107 -0.61 -3.40 3.52
C ALA A 107 -1.47 -4.51 2.88
N SER A 108 -0.87 -5.66 2.58
CA SER A 108 -1.58 -6.82 2.01
C SER A 108 -2.69 -7.30 2.95
N ASN A 109 -2.37 -7.47 4.23
CA ASN A 109 -3.33 -7.91 5.25
C ASN A 109 -4.49 -6.93 5.43
N LEU A 110 -4.26 -5.63 5.19
CA LEU A 110 -5.31 -4.62 5.25
C LEU A 110 -6.23 -4.71 4.04
N LEU A 111 -5.69 -4.88 2.83
CA LEU A 111 -6.45 -5.06 1.60
C LEU A 111 -7.39 -6.27 1.66
N ASP A 112 -6.92 -7.40 2.19
CA ASP A 112 -7.71 -8.64 2.31
C ASP A 112 -8.94 -8.51 3.22
N LYS A 113 -8.98 -7.46 4.06
CA LYS A 113 -10.11 -7.19 4.97
C LYS A 113 -11.24 -6.41 4.32
N PHE A 114 -11.06 -5.89 3.10
CA PHE A 114 -12.07 -5.11 2.40
C PHE A 114 -12.62 -5.91 1.22
N PRO A 115 -13.95 -6.08 1.12
CA PRO A 115 -14.55 -6.75 -0.03
C PRO A 115 -14.32 -5.90 -1.29
N SER A 116 -13.77 -6.50 -2.34
CA SER A 116 -13.45 -5.86 -3.62
C SER A 116 -14.69 -5.48 -4.45
N GLY A 117 -15.89 -5.65 -3.89
CA GLY A 117 -17.16 -5.34 -4.56
C GLY A 117 -17.59 -6.37 -5.62
N GLY A 118 -16.81 -7.44 -5.82
CA GLY A 118 -17.15 -8.58 -6.66
C GLY A 118 -17.36 -9.85 -5.82
N SER A 119 -18.46 -10.56 -6.07
CA SER A 119 -18.65 -11.96 -5.65
C SER A 119 -17.84 -12.89 -6.54
#